data_AF-A0A101LHW5-F1
#
_entry.id   AF-A0A101LHW5-F1
#
_cell.length_a   1.000
_cell.length_b   1.000
_cell.length_c   1.000
_cell.angle_alpha   90.00
_cell.angle_beta   90.00
_cell.angle_gamma   90.00
#
_symmetry.space_group_name_H-M   'P 1'
#
loop_
_entity.id
_entity.type
_entity.pdbx_description
1 polymer ?
#
loop_
_entity_poly.entity_id
_entity_poly.type
_entity_poly.pdbx_seq_one_letter_code
_entity_poly.pdbx_strand_id
1 'polypeptide(L)'
;MSSSPTNGNPTNGSPSAGVLWAGDAAACASRGYEVQQLAARVASSADQADAALARLSGVEMGTWESPAGRAYRTALSLQAASLRRSRTALQEATAAVLRHAQAVMLSAGRTG
;
A
#
# COMPACT_ATOMS: atom_id res chain seq x y z
N MET A 1 -32.24 1.69 -67.71
CA MET A 1 -31.30 0.65 -67.21
C MET A 1 -29.92 1.27 -67.29
N SER A 2 -29.17 1.57 -66.24
CA SER A 2 -29.20 1.10 -64.86
C SER A 2 -28.64 2.20 -63.95
N SER A 3 -29.28 2.37 -62.80
CA SER A 3 -28.73 3.08 -61.65
C SER A 3 -27.74 2.16 -60.93
N SER A 4 -26.57 2.68 -60.58
CA SER A 4 -25.70 2.08 -59.55
C SER A 4 -25.24 3.20 -58.61
N PRO A 5 -25.72 3.24 -57.37
CA PRO A 5 -25.14 4.10 -56.34
C PRO A 5 -23.93 3.38 -55.74
N THR A 6 -22.74 3.94 -55.93
CA THR A 6 -21.55 3.56 -55.18
C THR A 6 -21.76 4.01 -53.74
N ASN A 7 -22.22 3.08 -52.90
CA ASN A 7 -22.47 3.31 -51.48
C ASN A 7 -21.12 3.45 -50.77
N GLY A 8 -20.68 4.69 -50.56
CA GLY A 8 -19.59 5.00 -49.65
C GLY A 8 -20.07 4.76 -48.22
N ASN A 9 -19.61 3.67 -47.60
CA ASN A 9 -19.85 3.45 -46.18
C ASN A 9 -18.75 4.14 -45.37
N PRO A 10 -19.07 5.14 -44.53
CA PRO A 10 -18.11 5.75 -43.63
C PRO A 10 -18.07 4.94 -42.32
N THR A 11 -16.95 5.07 -41.61
CA THR A 11 -16.78 4.72 -40.18
C THR A 11 -16.89 3.23 -39.82
N ASN A 12 -15.74 2.55 -39.80
CA ASN A 12 -15.51 1.53 -38.78
C ASN A 12 -14.37 2.03 -37.91
N GLY A 13 -14.73 2.75 -36.84
CA GLY A 13 -13.78 3.19 -35.82
C GLY A 13 -13.09 1.98 -35.22
N SER A 14 -11.77 2.02 -35.18
CA SER A 14 -10.88 0.94 -34.75
C SER A 14 -11.38 0.25 -33.46
N PRO A 15 -11.85 -1.01 -33.52
CA PRO A 15 -12.13 -1.81 -32.32
C PRO A 15 -10.87 -2.00 -31.46
N SER A 16 -9.69 -1.84 -32.05
CA SER A 16 -8.39 -1.87 -31.37
C SER A 16 -8.23 -0.78 -30.32
N ALA A 17 -8.79 0.43 -30.53
CA ALA A 17 -8.62 1.53 -29.57
C ALA A 17 -9.40 1.28 -28.27
N GLY A 18 -10.62 0.74 -28.35
CA GLY A 18 -11.44 0.40 -27.18
C GLY A 18 -10.88 -0.78 -26.39
N VAL A 19 -10.30 -1.79 -27.07
CA VAL A 19 -9.68 -2.95 -26.42
C VAL A 19 -8.38 -2.57 -25.70
N LEU A 20 -7.56 -1.69 -26.30
CA LEU A 20 -6.34 -1.17 -25.67
C LEU A 20 -6.65 -0.38 -24.39
N TRP A 21 -7.64 0.53 -24.44
CA TRP A 21 -8.08 1.27 -23.24
C TRP A 21 -8.59 0.31 -22.16
N ALA A 22 -9.49 -0.63 -22.50
CA ALA A 22 -10.02 -1.58 -21.52
C ALA A 22 -8.90 -2.43 -20.87
N GLY A 23 -7.87 -2.79 -21.63
CA GLY A 23 -6.66 -3.46 -21.13
C GLY A 23 -5.84 -2.58 -20.19
N ASP A 24 -5.58 -1.33 -20.55
CA ASP A 24 -4.84 -0.37 -19.71
C ASP A 24 -5.58 -0.04 -18.41
N ALA A 25 -6.90 0.11 -18.46
CA ALA A 25 -7.75 0.32 -17.29
C ALA A 25 -7.73 -0.91 -16.36
N ALA A 26 -7.80 -2.12 -16.91
CA ALA A 26 -7.69 -3.36 -16.13
C ALA A 26 -6.30 -3.53 -15.49
N ALA A 27 -5.23 -3.20 -16.23
CA ALA A 27 -3.86 -3.24 -15.71
C ALA A 27 -3.63 -2.20 -14.60
N CYS A 28 -4.18 -0.99 -14.74
CA CYS A 28 -4.15 0.02 -13.69
C CYS A 28 -4.93 -0.40 -12.44
N ALA A 29 -6.11 -1.00 -12.61
CA ALA A 29 -6.90 -1.54 -11.51
C ALA A 29 -6.18 -2.67 -10.77
N SER A 30 -5.53 -3.59 -11.51
CA SER A 30 -4.71 -4.68 -10.93
C SER A 30 -3.56 -4.12 -10.09
N ARG A 31 -2.80 -3.14 -10.63
CA ARG A 31 -1.71 -2.49 -9.88
C ARG A 31 -2.23 -1.76 -8.65
N GLY A 32 -3.36 -1.06 -8.76
CA GLY A 32 -3.99 -0.39 -7.61
C GLY A 32 -4.35 -1.37 -6.49
N TYR A 33 -4.88 -2.54 -6.84
CA TYR A 33 -5.19 -3.61 -5.89
C TYR A 33 -3.94 -4.18 -5.20
N GLU A 34 -2.87 -4.46 -5.94
CA GLU A 34 -1.59 -4.93 -5.37
C GLU A 34 -1.00 -3.93 -4.38
N VAL A 35 -1.04 -2.64 -4.71
CA VAL A 35 -0.54 -1.56 -3.85
C VAL A 35 -1.39 -1.43 -2.58
N GLN A 36 -2.72 -1.59 -2.67
CA GLN A 36 -3.60 -1.62 -1.50
C GLN A 36 -3.34 -2.85 -0.62
N GLN A 37 -3.12 -4.02 -1.21
CA GLN A 37 -2.78 -5.23 -0.46
C GLN A 37 -1.44 -5.10 0.26
N LEU A 38 -0.45 -4.45 -0.36
CA LEU A 38 0.80 -4.11 0.30
C LEU A 38 0.55 -3.17 1.50
N ALA A 39 -0.25 -2.12 1.34
CA ALA A 39 -0.59 -1.21 2.43
C ALA A 39 -1.24 -1.95 3.62
N ALA A 40 -2.16 -2.89 3.35
CA ALA A 40 -2.79 -3.69 4.39
C ALA A 40 -1.78 -4.56 5.17
N ARG A 41 -0.81 -5.17 4.47
CA ARG A 41 0.25 -5.95 5.12
C ARG A 41 1.16 -5.08 5.99
N VAL A 42 1.51 -3.89 5.52
CA VAL A 42 2.34 -2.95 6.29
C VAL A 42 1.60 -2.46 7.54
N ALA A 43 0.30 -2.16 7.42
CA ALA A 43 -0.55 -1.82 8.56
C ALA A 43 -0.62 -2.94 9.60
N SER A 44 -0.85 -4.18 9.18
CA SER A 44 -0.84 -5.35 10.08
C SER A 44 0.52 -5.52 10.79
N SER A 45 1.62 -5.26 10.10
CA SER A 45 2.95 -5.30 10.73
C SER A 45 3.12 -4.20 11.80
N ALA A 46 2.51 -3.02 11.62
CA ALA A 46 2.54 -1.96 12.62
C ALA A 46 1.70 -2.34 13.85
N ASP A 47 0.53 -2.94 13.66
CA ASP A 47 -0.32 -3.43 14.75
C ASP A 47 0.38 -4.52 15.59
N GLN A 48 1.13 -5.40 14.93
CA GLN A 48 1.95 -6.42 15.61
C GLN A 48 3.07 -5.78 16.45
N ALA A 49 3.69 -4.70 15.97
CA ALA A 49 4.68 -3.95 16.73
C ALA A 49 4.08 -3.26 17.96
N ASP A 50 2.86 -2.72 17.83
CA ASP A 50 2.10 -2.15 18.95
C ASP A 50 1.76 -3.21 20.00
N ALA A 51 1.27 -4.37 19.57
CA ALA A 51 1.01 -5.49 20.47
C ALA A 51 2.29 -5.94 21.20
N ALA A 52 3.44 -5.95 20.53
CA ALA A 52 4.72 -6.27 21.15
C ALA A 52 5.13 -5.22 22.20
N LEU A 53 4.97 -3.93 21.90
CA LEU A 53 5.23 -2.84 22.84
C LEU A 53 4.34 -2.92 24.08
N ALA A 54 3.04 -3.20 23.91
CA ALA A 54 2.10 -3.36 25.01
C ALA A 54 2.49 -4.52 25.93
N ARG A 55 2.92 -5.66 25.36
CA ARG A 55 3.43 -6.80 26.14
C ARG A 55 4.72 -6.44 26.87
N LEU A 56 5.65 -5.75 26.23
CA LEU A 56 6.91 -5.33 26.85
C LEU A 56 6.66 -4.37 28.02
N SER A 57 5.70 -3.44 27.91
CA SER A 57 5.32 -2.57 29.03
C SER A 57 4.66 -3.31 30.19
N GLY A 58 4.04 -4.47 29.94
CA GLY A 58 3.44 -5.30 30.98
C GLY A 58 4.42 -6.21 31.72
N VAL A 59 5.67 -6.30 31.27
CA VAL A 59 6.72 -7.03 32.00
C VAL A 59 7.18 -6.18 33.19
N GLU A 60 6.52 -6.37 34.33
CA GLU A 60 6.95 -5.72 35.58
C GLU A 60 8.17 -6.43 36.17
N MET A 61 9.24 -5.65 36.38
CA MET A 61 10.41 -6.03 37.18
C MET A 61 10.74 -4.96 38.24
N GLY A 62 9.71 -4.24 38.71
CA GLY A 62 9.86 -3.08 39.58
C GLY A 62 10.61 -3.36 40.89
N THR A 63 10.54 -4.59 41.39
CA THR A 63 11.17 -5.02 42.65
C THR A 63 12.58 -5.60 42.48
N TRP A 64 13.08 -5.78 41.25
CA TRP A 64 14.42 -6.34 41.04
C TRP A 64 15.49 -5.24 40.96
N GLU A 65 16.07 -4.88 42.11
CA GLU A 65 17.00 -3.74 42.25
C GLU A 65 18.49 -4.08 42.00
N SER A 66 18.78 -5.31 41.57
CA SER A 66 20.17 -5.74 41.31
C SER A 66 20.79 -5.04 40.07
N PRO A 67 22.13 -5.03 39.93
CA PRO A 67 22.80 -4.59 38.70
C PRO A 67 22.30 -5.33 37.45
N ALA A 68 22.00 -6.63 37.56
CA ALA A 68 21.41 -7.42 36.49
C ALA A 68 19.99 -6.91 36.13
N GLY A 69 19.18 -6.56 37.13
CA GLY A 69 17.85 -5.97 36.92
C GLY A 69 17.91 -4.61 36.21
N ARG A 70 18.88 -3.76 36.56
CA ARG A 70 19.12 -2.49 35.84
C ARG A 70 19.54 -2.73 34.39
N ALA A 71 20.49 -3.64 34.14
CA ALA A 71 20.95 -3.97 32.80
C ALA A 71 19.80 -4.50 31.92
N TYR A 72 18.95 -5.37 32.47
CA TYR A 72 17.75 -5.87 31.80
C TYR A 72 16.79 -4.73 31.41
N ARG A 73 16.44 -3.83 32.36
CA ARG A 73 15.56 -2.69 32.08
C ARG A 73 16.13 -1.74 31.02
N THR A 74 17.45 -1.53 31.01
CA THR A 74 18.13 -0.75 29.95
C THR A 74 17.99 -1.44 28.60
N ALA A 75 18.26 -2.74 28.50
CA ALA A 75 18.11 -3.50 27.26
C ALA A 75 16.66 -3.47 26.75
N LEU A 76 15.68 -3.65 27.64
CA LEU A 76 14.25 -3.56 27.34
C LEU A 76 13.88 -2.18 26.79
N SER A 77 14.41 -1.11 27.39
CA SER A 77 14.18 0.27 26.95
C SER A 77 14.72 0.52 25.54
N LEU A 78 15.90 -0.02 25.22
CA LEU A 78 16.49 0.05 23.88
C LEU A 78 15.65 -0.71 22.84
N GLN A 79 15.17 -1.91 23.19
CA GLN A 79 14.29 -2.69 22.31
C GLN A 79 12.96 -1.97 22.06
N ALA A 80 12.34 -1.42 23.10
CA ALA A 80 11.12 -0.62 22.97
C ALA A 80 11.34 0.62 22.09
N ALA A 81 12.46 1.33 22.25
CA ALA A 81 12.81 2.46 21.40
C ALA A 81 13.05 2.05 19.93
N SER A 82 13.64 0.88 19.69
CA SER A 82 13.78 0.32 18.34
C SER A 82 12.43 0.01 17.71
N LEU A 83 11.55 -0.70 18.43
CA LEU A 83 10.21 -1.05 17.95
C LEU A 83 9.35 0.18 17.64
N ARG A 84 9.39 1.22 18.48
CA ARG A 84 8.68 2.47 18.21
C ARG A 84 9.15 3.13 16.91
N ARG A 85 10.47 3.16 16.66
CA ARG A 85 11.02 3.70 15.41
C ARG A 85 10.56 2.87 14.20
N SER A 86 10.61 1.55 14.30
CA SER A 86 10.12 0.65 13.24
C SER A 86 8.63 0.87 12.95
N ARG A 87 7.80 1.02 14.00
CA ARG A 87 6.38 1.32 13.86
C ARG A 87 6.14 2.64 13.12
N THR A 88 6.81 3.72 13.51
CA THR A 88 6.71 5.01 12.83
C THR A 88 7.08 4.89 11.35
N ALA A 89 8.17 4.19 11.03
CA ALA A 89 8.58 3.96 9.64
C ALA A 89 7.53 3.16 8.83
N LEU A 90 6.88 2.15 9.44
CA LEU A 90 5.80 1.40 8.78
C LEU A 90 4.57 2.28 8.50
N GLN A 91 4.22 3.17 9.43
CA GLN A 91 3.11 4.12 9.25
C GLN A 91 3.39 5.11 8.12
N GLU A 92 4.61 5.66 8.06
CA GLU A 92 5.07 6.53 6.98
C GLU A 92 5.08 5.82 5.63
N ALA A 93 5.58 4.57 5.59
CA ALA A 93 5.57 3.74 4.38
C ALA A 93 4.13 3.48 3.90
N THR A 94 3.21 3.19 4.81
CA THR A 94 1.79 2.98 4.47
C THR A 94 1.19 4.23 3.84
N ALA A 95 1.42 5.40 4.44
CA ALA A 95 0.95 6.67 3.91
C ALA A 95 1.54 6.97 2.53
N ALA A 96 2.82 6.67 2.30
CA ALA A 96 3.45 6.83 0.99
C ALA A 96 2.86 5.89 -0.07
N VAL A 97 2.65 4.63 0.27
CA VAL A 97 2.05 3.61 -0.61
C VAL A 97 0.61 4.00 -0.99
N LEU A 98 -0.20 4.46 -0.04
CA LEU A 98 -1.57 4.91 -0.32
C LEU A 98 -1.62 6.15 -1.22
N ARG A 99 -0.74 7.13 -0.99
CA ARG A 99 -0.61 8.30 -1.89
C ARG A 99 -0.20 7.87 -3.29
N HIS A 100 0.71 6.91 -3.41
CA HIS A 100 1.12 6.38 -4.71
C HIS A 100 -0.02 5.65 -5.42
N ALA A 101 -0.80 4.83 -4.71
CA ALA A 101 -1.99 4.18 -5.26
C ALA A 101 -2.99 5.18 -5.85
N GLN A 102 -3.27 6.27 -5.11
CA GLN A 102 -4.15 7.34 -5.57
C GLN A 102 -3.59 8.05 -6.81
N ALA A 103 -2.29 8.34 -6.85
CA ALA A 103 -1.65 8.96 -8.01
C ALA A 103 -1.75 8.08 -9.27
N VAL A 104 -1.54 6.76 -9.14
CA VAL A 104 -1.69 5.79 -10.24
C VAL A 104 -3.13 5.78 -10.76
N MET A 105 -4.13 5.75 -9.87
CA MET A 105 -5.54 5.79 -10.26
C MET A 105 -5.93 7.08 -10.97
N LEU A 106 -5.48 8.24 -10.46
CA LEU A 106 -5.76 9.54 -11.07
C LEU A 106 -5.09 9.71 -12.45
N SER A 107 -3.91 9.12 -12.63
CA SER A 107 -3.21 9.17 -13.92
C SER A 107 -3.93 8.35 -15.00
N ALA A 108 -4.59 7.26 -14.63
CA ALA A 108 -5.41 6.45 -15.54
C ALA A 108 -6.71 7.18 -15.98
N GLY A 109 -7.22 8.11 -15.16
CA GLY A 109 -8.41 8.91 -15.49
C GLY A 109 -8.12 10.15 -16.33
N ARG A 110 -6.85 10.55 -16.51
CA ARG A 110 -6.44 11.78 -17.21
C ARG A 110 -6.04 11.55 -18.67
N THR A 111 -5.93 10.30 -19.12
CA THR A 111 -5.62 9.93 -20.50
C THR A 111 -6.88 9.79 -21.39
N GLY A 112 -8.00 10.42 -21.01
CA GLY A 112 -9.25 10.47 -21.77
C GLY A 112 -9.47 11.81 -22.46
#